data_AF-A0A9E2KXL8-F1
#
_entry.id   AF-A0A9E2KXL8-F1
#
_cell.length_a   1.000
_cell.length_b   1.000
_cell.length_c   1.000
_cell.angle_alpha   90.00
_cell.angle_beta   90.00
_cell.angle_gamma   90.00
#
_symmetry.space_group_name_H-M   'P 1'
#
loop_
_entity.id
_entity.type
_entity.pdbx_description
1 polymer ?
#
loop_
_entity_poly.entity_id
_entity_poly.type
_entity_poly.pdbx_seq_one_letter_code
_entity_poly.pdbx_strand_id
1 'polypeptide(L)' 'MKYIAWITKDVLHAISLLGYLGFLMVGNILLYVGIYKLIEKYLFKSTLLFIVLIIIGVISGFYNSYRAIMKK' A
#
# COMPACT_ATOMS: atom_id res chain seq x y z
N MET A 1 3.79 1.33 37.38
CA MET A 1 2.66 1.34 36.41
C MET A 1 2.83 2.33 35.25
N LYS A 2 3.33 3.56 35.47
CA LYS A 2 3.47 4.60 34.43
C LYS A 2 4.33 4.20 33.21
N TYR A 3 5.42 3.48 33.43
CA TYR A 3 6.32 3.01 32.36
C TYR A 3 5.71 1.91 31.47
N ILE A 4 4.95 0.99 32.08
CA ILE A 4 4.25 -0.09 31.36
C ILE A 4 3.17 0.50 30.42
N ALA A 5 2.46 1.53 30.89
CA ALA A 5 1.48 2.27 30.10
C ALA A 5 2.10 3.07 28.93
N TRP A 6 3.36 3.49 29.08
CA TRP A 6 4.07 4.22 28.02
C TRP A 6 4.56 3.28 26.92
N ILE A 7 5.18 2.16 27.29
CA ILE A 7 5.61 1.10 26.36
C ILE A 7 4.41 0.59 25.54
N THR A 8 3.27 0.36 26.18
CA THR A 8 2.06 -0.09 25.47
C THR A 8 1.58 0.93 24.45
N LYS A 9 1.66 2.24 24.75
CA LYS A 9 1.25 3.30 23.81
C LYS A 9 2.14 3.37 22.57
N ASP A 10 3.46 3.29 22.74
CA ASP A 10 4.39 3.34 21.62
C ASP A 10 4.29 2.10 20.73
N VAL A 11 4.11 0.93 21.35
CA VAL A 11 3.87 -0.33 20.62
C VAL A 11 2.56 -0.26 19.84
N LEU A 12 1.47 0.22 20.46
CA LEU A 12 0.19 0.40 19.76
C LEU A 12 0.29 1.40 18.61
N HIS A 13 1.03 2.49 18.79
CA HIS A 13 1.28 3.46 17.74
C HIS A 13 2.09 2.85 16.58
N ALA A 14 3.15 2.10 16.87
CA ALA A 14 3.93 1.40 15.84
C ALA A 14 3.09 0.39 15.06
N ILE A 15 2.25 -0.40 15.74
CA ILE A 15 1.34 -1.36 15.10
C ILE A 15 0.32 -0.63 14.22
N SER A 16 -0.27 0.45 14.71
CA SER A 16 -1.22 1.26 13.95
C SER A 16 -0.58 1.83 12.68
N LEU A 17 0.65 2.33 12.79
CA LEU A 17 1.41 2.89 11.67
C LEU A 17 1.77 1.80 10.64
N LEU A 18 2.24 0.64 11.10
CA LEU A 18 2.50 -0.52 10.23
C LEU A 18 1.23 -0.99 9.51
N GLY A 19 0.12 -1.09 10.23
CA GLY A 19 -1.18 -1.46 9.65
C GLY A 19 -1.64 -0.48 8.59
N TYR A 20 -1.53 0.83 8.86
CA TYR A 20 -1.89 1.87 7.90
C TYR A 20 -1.01 1.85 6.64
N LEU A 21 0.30 1.69 6.80
CA LEU A 21 1.24 1.61 5.67
C LEU A 21 1.04 0.34 4.85
N GLY A 22 0.81 -0.80 5.51
CA GLY A 22 0.47 -2.05 4.85
C GLY A 22 -0.84 -1.94 4.06
N PHE A 23 -1.86 -1.29 4.62
CA PHE A 23 -3.12 -1.01 3.93
C PHE A 23 -2.91 -0.12 2.70
N LEU A 24 -2.14 0.96 2.82
CA LEU A 24 -1.79 1.82 1.68
C LEU A 24 -1.10 1.05 0.55
N MET A 25 -0.17 0.17 0.92
CA MET A 25 0.60 -0.63 -0.03
C MET A 25 -0.31 -1.63 -0.78
N VAL A 26 -1.09 -2.41 -0.04
CA VAL A 26 -2.04 -3.38 -0.60
C VAL A 26 -3.10 -2.67 -1.43
N GLY A 27 -3.63 -1.53 -0.95
CA GLY A 27 -4.63 -0.74 -1.67
C GLY A 27 -4.12 -0.24 -3.02
N ASN A 28 -2.87 0.24 -3.10
CA ASN A 28 -2.26 0.65 -4.37
C ASN A 28 -2.11 -0.54 -5.32
N ILE A 29 -1.54 -1.65 -4.87
CA ILE A 29 -1.36 -2.84 -5.72
C ILE A 29 -2.71 -3.34 -6.23
N LEU A 30 -3.73 -3.44 -5.36
CA LEU A 30 -5.07 -3.88 -5.74
C LEU A 30 -5.74 -2.93 -6.73
N LEU A 31 -5.53 -1.62 -6.60
CA LEU A 31 -6.06 -0.63 -7.55
C LEU A 31 -5.51 -0.89 -8.96
N TYR A 32 -4.20 -1.07 -9.09
CA TYR A 32 -3.58 -1.34 -10.40
C TYR A 32 -3.93 -2.72 -10.96
N VAL A 33 -4.08 -3.73 -10.09
CA VAL A 33 -4.63 -5.04 -10.49
C VAL A 33 -6.08 -4.91 -10.97
N GLY A 34 -6.89 -4.08 -10.31
CA GLY A 34 -8.26 -3.79 -10.71
C GLY A 34 -8.34 -3.10 -12.07
N ILE A 35 -7.48 -2.11 -12.31
CA ILE A 35 -7.33 -1.44 -13.61
C ILE A 35 -6.96 -2.47 -14.70
N TYR A 36 -5.99 -3.35 -14.43
CA TYR A 36 -5.63 -4.40 -15.38
C TYR A 36 -6.83 -5.30 -15.70
N LYS A 37 -7.58 -5.76 -14.69
CA LYS A 37 -8.77 -6.60 -14.93
C LYS A 37 -9.84 -5.90 -15.76
N LEU A 38 -10.01 -4.59 -15.60
CA LEU A 38 -10.91 -3.81 -16.45
C LEU A 38 -10.40 -3.77 -17.89
N ILE A 39 -9.11 -3.49 -18.10
CA ILE A 39 -8.50 -3.49 -19.44
C ILE A 39 -8.62 -4.87 -20.08
N GLU A 40 -8.31 -5.94 -19.35
CA GLU A 40 -8.40 -7.32 -19.83
C GLU A 40 -9.82 -7.67 -20.27
N LYS A 41 -10.84 -7.18 -19.56
CA LYS A 41 -12.26 -7.42 -19.88
C LYS A 41 -12.72 -6.69 -21.14
N TYR A 42 -12.24 -5.47 -21.40
CA TYR A 42 -12.78 -4.60 -22.46
C TYR A 42 -11.89 -4.45 -23.70
N LEU A 43 -10.59 -4.73 -23.60
CA LEU A 43 -9.61 -4.45 -24.65
C LEU A 43 -8.89 -5.72 -25.10
N PHE A 44 -7.92 -6.20 -24.31
CA PHE A 44 -7.13 -7.38 -24.62
C PHE A 44 -6.38 -7.89 -23.39
N LYS A 45 -6.02 -9.17 -23.40
CA LYS A 45 -5.18 -9.80 -22.39
C LYS A 45 -3.70 -9.62 -22.73
N SER A 46 -2.91 -9.08 -21.80
CA SER A 46 -1.46 -8.95 -21.98
C SER A 46 -0.72 -9.12 -20.66
N THR A 47 0.08 -10.18 -20.57
CA THR A 47 0.92 -10.47 -19.40
C THR A 47 1.95 -9.38 -19.15
N LEU A 48 2.49 -8.78 -20.21
CA LEU A 48 3.47 -7.70 -20.09
C LEU A 48 2.83 -6.44 -19.48
N LEU A 49 1.61 -6.10 -19.91
CA LEU A 49 0.85 -4.99 -19.32
C LEU A 49 0.54 -5.22 -17.84
N PHE A 50 0.17 -6.46 -17.47
CA PHE A 50 -0.06 -6.82 -16.07
C PHE A 50 1.19 -6.58 -15.20
N ILE A 51 2.35 -7.06 -15.66
CA ILE A 51 3.62 -6.89 -14.93
C ILE A 51 3.95 -5.40 -14.76
N VAL A 52 3.79 -4.60 -15.83
CA VAL A 52 4.04 -3.15 -15.76
C VAL A 52 3.10 -2.48 -14.75
N LEU A 53 1.81 -2.79 -14.76
CA LEU A 53 0.85 -2.22 -13.82
C LEU A 53 1.13 -2.64 -12.37
N ILE A 54 1.56 -3.88 -12.13
CA ILE A 54 2.00 -4.33 -10.80
C ILE A 54 3.20 -3.50 -10.32
N ILE A 55 4.23 -3.32 -11.16
CA ILE A 55 5.42 -2.54 -10.81
C ILE A 55 5.03 -1.10 -10.48
N ILE A 56 4.16 -0.48 -11.29
CA ILE A 56 3.64 0.87 -11.03
C ILE A 56 2.87 0.90 -9.71
N GLY A 57 2.03 -0.10 -9.44
CA GLY A 57 1.30 -0.21 -8.17
C GLY A 57 2.20 -0.31 -6.95
N VAL A 58 3.30 -1.07 -7.04
CA VAL A 58 4.30 -1.18 -5.97
C VAL A 58 5.03 0.15 -5.77
N ILE A 59 5.50 0.79 -6.84
CA ILE A 59 6.19 2.10 -6.77
C ILE A 59 5.26 3.17 -6.19
N SER A 60 4.01 3.21 -6.65
CA SER A 60 2.97 4.12 -6.14
C SER A 60 2.66 3.86 -4.67
N GLY A 61 2.59 2.58 -4.26
CA GLY A 61 2.44 2.17 -2.87
C GLY A 61 3.57 2.72 -2.00
N PHE A 62 4.83 2.48 -2.39
CA PHE A 62 5.99 3.02 -1.69
C PHE A 62 6.01 4.55 -1.63
N TYR A 63 5.68 5.22 -2.74
CA TYR A 63 5.63 6.68 -2.79
C TYR A 63 4.56 7.24 -1.84
N ASN A 64 3.36 6.66 -1.83
CA ASN A 64 2.27 7.08 -0.95
C ASN A 64 2.59 6.79 0.53
N SER A 65 3.22 5.65 0.83
CA SER A 65 3.71 5.34 2.17
C SER A 65 4.78 6.33 2.62
N TYR A 66 5.77 6.64 1.78
CA TYR A 66 6.80 7.66 2.07
C TYR A 66 6.16 9.01 2.35
N ARG A 67 5.22 9.41 1.50
CA ARG A 67 4.49 10.67 1.62
C ARG A 67 3.69 10.74 2.93
N ALA A 68 3.00 9.66 3.30
CA ALA A 68 2.25 9.57 4.54
C ALA A 68 3.13 9.66 5.79
N ILE A 69 4.31 9.01 5.78
CA ILE A 69 5.29 9.09 6.88
C ILE A 69 5.85 10.49 7.00
N MET A 70 6.22 11.10 5.86
CA MET A 70 6.83 12.43 5.81
C MET A 70 5.81 13.57 5.99
N LYS A 71 4.51 13.26 6.04
CA LYS A 71 3.40 14.23 6.07
C LYS A 71 3.50 15.32 4.97
N LYS A 72 4.02 14.96 3.81
CA LYS A 72 4.04 15.80 2.59
C LYS A 72 2.79 15.50 1.75
#